data_AF-A0A964AK05-F1
#
_entry.id   AF-A0A964AK05-F1
#
_cell.length_a   1.000
_cell.length_b   1.000
_cell.length_c   1.000
_cell.angle_alpha   90.00
_cell.angle_beta   90.00
_cell.angle_gamma   90.00
#
_symmetry.space_group_name_H-M   'P 1'
#
loop_
_entity.id
_entity.type
_entity.pdbx_description
1 polymer ?
#
loop_
_entity_poly.entity_id
_entity_poly.type
_entity_poly.pdbx_seq_one_letter_code
_entity_poly.pdbx_strand_id
1 'polypeptide(L)'
;MPQQQHLPDYPCHQPTEPEQCSQSSAAWHDLYGNGFRQGQLDDPTHVSGDPQAPPGAGYDLFTPREAFNDPGEPVPEPIEGGRWVHVVHGEDDPLVMEGSPSSEDALVLESAPHGVDARFVDRTLGSLDAPLLLNHLADDALFIGGVPRPQDVDQGAVGDCYLLALLAGLAAADPGLLTDMLSLEPGSVTGRFYAEVDGDWRPVTVTVPTTLLYPLDDRGVPGADLLAAGFAVGETPLWSSWYAQVAGDTLWIARDDTYEAALWVPYVEKLYARYAERWGLYGRGTEHGEEGWAEIGDGGVELRVAPILTGIDPAASEVVVTRWSAHECHDIVEKNLKVLHVLASLDPFSEVQQRGAIAASGDAELHLERLGRAIGALPAEIRDSLPELLRAELDLLKGLLADYRSADDEASKAVLHDTITATALDVVYPDDISAPLHEPDAPLRLQALLELLLIVGSRSGAAGPQMGILDSHGYAVLDASLLDEAGLPVAWNPAQGDEVLLTVDPFVSQVTLMNPHHTNEPDPHGRGPADGVDDGRFDVSLDTFLRSFTHVTHMDASQ
;
A
#
# COMPACT_ATOMS: atom_id res chain seq x y z
N MET A 1 -64.43 30.90 10.12
CA MET A 1 -63.75 30.20 9.02
C MET A 1 -63.29 31.23 8.02
N PRO A 2 -61.99 31.58 7.99
CA PRO A 2 -61.42 32.38 6.91
C PRO A 2 -60.61 31.52 5.93
N GLN A 3 -60.56 32.02 4.71
CA GLN A 3 -60.01 31.44 3.49
C GLN A 3 -58.48 31.27 3.56
N GLN A 4 -57.97 30.11 3.14
CA GLN A 4 -56.56 29.92 2.81
C GLN A 4 -56.33 30.32 1.35
N GLN A 5 -55.36 31.22 1.14
CA GLN A 5 -54.83 31.59 -0.16
C GLN A 5 -53.76 30.57 -0.57
N HIS A 6 -53.85 30.07 -1.81
CA HIS A 6 -52.80 29.27 -2.43
C HIS A 6 -51.62 30.17 -2.84
N LEU A 7 -50.41 29.78 -2.44
CA LEU A 7 -49.15 30.28 -3.00
C LEU A 7 -48.80 29.45 -4.26
N PRO A 8 -48.13 30.03 -5.27
CA PRO A 8 -47.74 29.32 -6.48
C PRO A 8 -46.47 28.48 -6.26
N ASP A 9 -46.44 27.31 -6.91
CA ASP A 9 -45.31 26.40 -6.96
C ASP A 9 -44.09 27.04 -7.65
N TYR A 10 -42.93 26.99 -6.99
CA TYR A 10 -41.63 27.26 -7.60
C TYR A 10 -40.99 25.92 -8.01
N PRO A 11 -40.47 25.76 -9.24
CA PRO A 11 -39.75 24.57 -9.62
C PRO A 11 -38.36 24.56 -8.95
N CYS A 12 -38.05 23.47 -8.26
CA CYS A 12 -36.69 23.15 -7.83
C CYS A 12 -35.83 22.91 -9.08
N HIS A 13 -34.86 23.79 -9.33
CA HIS A 13 -33.71 23.47 -10.17
C HIS A 13 -32.85 22.46 -9.42
N GLN A 14 -32.61 21.29 -10.03
CA GLN A 14 -31.57 20.38 -9.57
C GLN A 14 -30.20 20.95 -9.93
N PRO A 15 -29.21 20.91 -9.03
CA PRO A 15 -27.84 21.26 -9.38
C PRO A 15 -27.27 20.17 -10.31
N THR A 16 -26.73 20.62 -11.43
CA THR A 16 -25.92 19.83 -12.37
C THR A 16 -24.52 19.63 -11.76
N GLU A 17 -24.14 18.36 -11.61
CA GLU A 17 -22.79 17.77 -11.47
C GLU A 17 -21.80 18.37 -10.44
N PRO A 18 -21.16 17.55 -9.58
CA PRO A 18 -20.03 18.01 -8.79
C PRO A 18 -18.82 18.30 -9.70
N GLU A 19 -18.23 19.48 -9.49
CA GLU A 19 -17.14 20.09 -10.25
C GLU A 19 -15.82 19.29 -10.23
N GLN A 20 -15.00 19.58 -11.23
CA GLN A 20 -13.70 19.01 -11.64
C GLN A 20 -12.55 19.05 -10.61
N CYS A 21 -12.82 19.13 -9.30
CA CYS A 21 -11.78 19.11 -8.25
C CYS A 21 -11.06 17.75 -8.12
N SER A 22 -11.63 16.65 -8.61
CA SER A 22 -11.05 15.31 -8.45
C SER A 22 -9.85 15.01 -9.37
N GLN A 23 -9.49 15.91 -10.30
CA GLN A 23 -8.36 15.68 -11.21
C GLN A 23 -7.01 16.06 -10.59
N SER A 24 -6.97 16.95 -9.60
CA SER A 24 -5.71 17.37 -8.97
C SER A 24 -5.13 16.33 -8.02
N SER A 25 -5.96 15.58 -7.28
CA SER A 25 -5.47 14.51 -6.38
C SER A 25 -4.88 13.31 -7.12
N ALA A 26 -5.42 12.97 -8.30
CA ALA A 26 -4.87 11.92 -9.16
C ALA A 26 -3.46 12.29 -9.69
N ALA A 27 -3.25 13.56 -10.04
CA ALA A 27 -1.93 14.05 -10.47
C ALA A 27 -0.87 14.01 -9.35
N TRP A 28 -1.28 14.12 -8.08
CA TRP A 28 -0.40 13.99 -6.91
C TRP A 28 0.10 12.56 -6.71
N HIS A 29 -0.79 11.57 -6.80
CA HIS A 29 -0.38 10.15 -6.72
C HIS A 29 0.70 9.84 -7.75
N ASP A 30 0.57 10.37 -8.97
CA ASP A 30 1.54 10.15 -10.03
C ASP A 30 2.88 10.90 -9.88
N LEU A 31 2.94 12.01 -9.12
CA LEU A 31 4.13 12.86 -9.01
C LEU A 31 4.94 12.65 -7.72
N TYR A 32 4.29 12.28 -6.62
CA TYR A 32 4.94 12.17 -5.30
C TYR A 32 4.54 10.91 -4.52
N GLY A 33 3.42 10.27 -4.90
CA GLY A 33 2.86 9.11 -4.19
C GLY A 33 3.35 7.76 -4.73
N ASN A 34 3.63 7.66 -6.04
CA ASN A 34 4.07 6.41 -6.64
C ASN A 34 5.53 6.12 -6.26
N GLY A 35 5.73 5.16 -5.36
CA GLY A 35 7.00 4.47 -5.22
C GLY A 35 7.47 3.91 -6.58
N PHE A 36 8.79 3.83 -6.75
CA PHE A 36 9.42 3.34 -7.98
C PHE A 36 8.81 2.00 -8.44
N ARG A 37 8.11 1.97 -9.59
CA ARG A 37 7.59 0.71 -10.16
C ARG A 37 8.76 -0.15 -10.62
N GLN A 38 8.95 -1.31 -9.96
CA GLN A 38 10.05 -2.27 -10.14
C GLN A 38 10.72 -2.25 -11.53
N GLY A 39 11.78 -1.46 -11.63
CA GLY A 39 12.88 -1.67 -12.58
C GLY A 39 14.10 -2.06 -11.76
N GLN A 40 14.80 -3.13 -12.14
CA GLN A 40 15.96 -3.65 -11.41
C GLN A 40 16.96 -2.55 -11.02
N LEU A 41 17.04 -2.24 -9.73
CA LEU A 41 18.26 -1.70 -9.14
C LEU A 41 19.23 -2.88 -9.05
N ASP A 42 20.11 -3.02 -10.04
CA ASP A 42 21.09 -4.11 -10.09
C ASP A 42 22.15 -4.03 -8.97
N ASP A 43 22.15 -2.97 -8.13
CA ASP A 43 23.06 -2.83 -7.00
C ASP A 43 22.56 -1.82 -5.92
N PRO A 44 21.93 -2.27 -4.82
CA PRO A 44 21.55 -1.38 -3.70
C PRO A 44 22.75 -0.93 -2.83
N THR A 45 23.98 -1.37 -3.08
CA THR A 45 25.14 -1.09 -2.22
C THR A 45 25.71 0.34 -2.32
N HIS A 46 25.07 1.24 -3.07
CA HIS A 46 25.52 2.64 -3.23
C HIS A 46 24.67 3.68 -2.51
N VAL A 47 23.83 3.26 -1.57
CA VAL A 47 23.10 4.18 -0.67
C VAL A 47 23.92 4.36 0.61
N SER A 48 24.98 5.16 0.56
CA SER A 48 25.70 5.50 1.80
C SER A 48 24.86 6.48 2.62
N GLY A 49 24.19 5.97 3.65
CA GLY A 49 23.65 6.76 4.75
C GLY A 49 24.73 7.32 5.67
N ASP A 50 25.90 7.72 5.14
CA ASP A 50 27.02 8.24 5.94
C ASP A 50 26.55 9.44 6.78
N PRO A 51 26.49 9.33 8.11
CA PRO A 51 26.11 10.45 8.98
C PRO A 51 27.15 11.59 8.95
N GLN A 52 28.31 11.39 8.31
CA GLN A 52 29.31 12.41 8.01
C GLN A 52 29.29 12.92 6.56
N ALA A 53 28.37 12.47 5.71
CA ALA A 53 28.11 13.14 4.44
C ALA A 53 27.85 14.63 4.74
N PRO A 54 28.53 15.55 4.04
CA PRO A 54 28.34 16.98 4.29
C PRO A 54 26.84 17.30 4.23
N PRO A 55 26.30 18.15 5.12
CA PRO A 55 24.85 18.33 5.35
C PRO A 55 24.08 18.93 4.16
N GLY A 56 24.03 18.23 3.03
CA GLY A 56 23.45 18.72 1.78
C GLY A 56 23.10 17.64 0.74
N ALA A 57 23.13 16.35 1.10
CA ALA A 57 22.62 15.28 0.23
C ALA A 57 21.18 14.83 0.58
N GLY A 58 20.64 15.27 1.72
CA GLY A 58 19.23 15.11 2.05
C GLY A 58 18.44 16.31 1.56
N TYR A 59 17.38 16.07 0.79
CA TYR A 59 16.47 17.11 0.37
C TYR A 59 15.39 17.25 1.43
N ASP A 60 15.15 18.50 1.83
CA ASP A 60 14.06 18.83 2.71
C ASP A 60 12.78 18.88 1.87
N LEU A 61 11.81 18.02 2.18
CA LEU A 61 10.48 18.06 1.57
C LEU A 61 9.87 19.47 1.65
N PHE A 62 10.30 20.25 2.64
CA PHE A 62 9.79 21.59 2.93
C PHE A 62 10.56 22.73 2.24
N THR A 63 11.50 22.43 1.33
CA THR A 63 12.13 23.49 0.51
C THR A 63 11.35 23.75 -0.78
N PRO A 64 10.73 24.94 -0.97
CA PRO A 64 10.00 25.25 -2.19
C PRO A 64 10.97 25.50 -3.35
N ARG A 65 10.63 25.03 -4.56
CA ARG A 65 10.68 25.83 -5.81
C ARG A 65 10.40 24.95 -7.02
N GLU A 66 9.13 24.84 -7.38
CA GLU A 66 8.66 24.98 -8.76
C GLU A 66 7.12 25.06 -8.72
N ALA A 67 6.54 26.02 -9.44
CA ALA A 67 5.09 26.10 -9.60
C ALA A 67 4.67 24.96 -10.53
N PHE A 68 3.81 24.06 -10.06
CA PHE A 68 3.37 22.90 -10.81
C PHE A 68 2.02 23.21 -11.44
N ASN A 69 2.05 23.61 -12.70
CA ASN A 69 0.89 23.45 -13.58
C ASN A 69 1.15 22.23 -14.49
N ASP A 70 0.07 21.52 -14.80
CA ASP A 70 -0.04 20.47 -15.85
C ASP A 70 0.85 20.82 -17.09
N PRO A 71 1.45 19.87 -17.83
CA PRO A 71 2.68 20.07 -18.61
C PRO A 71 2.56 20.98 -19.86
N GLY A 72 1.48 21.73 -20.02
CA GLY A 72 1.52 22.99 -20.74
C GLY A 72 1.97 24.08 -19.77
N GLU A 73 3.24 24.50 -19.83
CA GLU A 73 3.69 25.73 -19.15
C GLU A 73 2.60 26.81 -19.34
N PRO A 74 2.03 27.35 -18.27
CA PRO A 74 0.92 28.28 -18.40
C PRO A 74 1.43 29.46 -19.24
N VAL A 75 0.80 29.66 -20.40
CA VAL A 75 1.23 30.72 -21.33
C VAL A 75 0.53 32.00 -20.90
N PRO A 76 1.27 33.09 -20.61
CA PRO A 76 0.63 34.36 -20.28
C PRO A 76 -0.36 34.79 -21.36
N GLU A 77 -1.61 35.02 -20.97
CA GLU A 77 -2.67 35.45 -21.86
C GLU A 77 -2.66 36.98 -22.00
N PRO A 78 -2.75 37.53 -23.22
CA PRO A 78 -2.79 38.98 -23.40
C PRO A 78 -4.10 39.57 -22.86
N ILE A 79 -3.98 40.70 -22.16
CA ILE A 79 -5.11 41.51 -21.72
C ILE A 79 -5.35 42.59 -22.79
N GLU A 80 -6.50 42.54 -23.47
CA GLU A 80 -6.83 43.52 -24.52
C GLU A 80 -6.84 44.95 -23.95
N GLY A 81 -5.94 45.80 -24.45
CA GLY A 81 -5.78 47.19 -23.99
C GLY A 81 -4.96 47.36 -22.72
N GLY A 82 -4.60 46.26 -22.05
CA GLY A 82 -3.97 46.24 -20.74
C GLY A 82 -4.82 46.90 -19.65
N ARG A 83 -4.40 46.77 -18.39
CA ARG A 83 -5.07 47.42 -17.25
C ARG A 83 -4.06 47.85 -16.19
N TRP A 84 -4.47 48.83 -15.40
CA TRP A 84 -3.71 49.27 -14.22
C TRP A 84 -4.28 48.57 -13.00
N VAL A 85 -3.44 47.81 -12.31
CA VAL A 85 -3.83 46.96 -11.20
C VAL A 85 -3.12 47.37 -9.92
N HIS A 86 -3.82 47.26 -8.80
CA HIS A 86 -3.26 47.35 -7.46
C HIS A 86 -3.45 45.99 -6.78
N VAL A 87 -2.35 45.34 -6.42
CA VAL A 87 -2.39 44.05 -5.71
C VAL A 87 -2.85 44.31 -4.27
N VAL A 88 -3.95 43.68 -3.89
CA VAL A 88 -4.52 43.72 -2.52
C VAL A 88 -3.83 42.69 -1.64
N HIS A 89 -3.70 41.46 -2.14
CA HIS A 89 -3.04 40.35 -1.46
C HIS A 89 -1.87 39.86 -2.31
N GLY A 90 -0.66 40.14 -1.84
CA GLY A 90 0.59 39.71 -2.47
C GLY A 90 1.14 38.45 -1.83
N GLU A 91 2.24 37.91 -2.37
CA GLU A 91 2.93 36.73 -1.85
C GLU A 91 3.32 36.87 -0.35
N ASP A 92 3.71 38.08 0.07
CA ASP A 92 4.07 38.37 1.47
C ASP A 92 2.86 38.55 2.42
N ASP A 93 1.63 38.68 1.88
CA ASP A 93 0.37 38.87 2.63
C ASP A 93 -0.82 38.23 1.88
N PRO A 94 -0.84 36.89 1.76
CA PRO A 94 -1.82 36.19 0.96
C PRO A 94 -3.20 36.15 1.62
N LEU A 95 -4.24 35.97 0.81
CA LEU A 95 -5.59 35.70 1.28
C LEU A 95 -5.73 34.21 1.64
N VAL A 96 -5.64 33.90 2.93
CA VAL A 96 -5.80 32.54 3.46
C VAL A 96 -7.28 32.21 3.64
N MET A 97 -7.76 31.16 2.96
CA MET A 97 -9.14 30.70 3.07
C MET A 97 -9.31 29.23 2.65
N GLU A 98 -10.44 28.64 3.01
CA GLU A 98 -10.91 27.38 2.41
C GLU A 98 -11.58 27.68 1.06
N GLY A 99 -11.16 26.99 -0.01
CA GLY A 99 -11.72 27.13 -1.35
C GLY A 99 -11.24 28.37 -2.12
N SER A 100 -12.05 28.85 -3.05
CA SER A 100 -11.69 29.96 -3.96
C SER A 100 -12.34 31.30 -3.57
N PRO A 101 -11.66 32.44 -3.76
CA PRO A 101 -12.26 33.76 -3.68
C PRO A 101 -13.41 33.91 -4.67
N SER A 102 -14.49 34.56 -4.24
CA SER A 102 -15.66 34.78 -5.12
C SER A 102 -15.45 35.82 -6.24
N SER A 103 -14.36 36.59 -6.20
CA SER A 103 -14.03 37.64 -7.18
C SER A 103 -12.53 37.94 -7.17
N GLU A 104 -11.98 38.29 -8.34
CA GLU A 104 -10.59 38.70 -8.49
C GLU A 104 -10.29 40.01 -7.74
N ASP A 105 -11.31 40.84 -7.51
CA ASP A 105 -11.22 42.06 -6.68
C ASP A 105 -10.74 41.79 -5.25
N ALA A 106 -10.88 40.53 -4.79
CA ALA A 106 -10.30 40.12 -3.52
C ALA A 106 -8.77 40.20 -3.56
N LEU A 107 -8.13 39.86 -4.68
CA LEU A 107 -6.68 39.81 -4.85
C LEU A 107 -6.12 41.06 -5.52
N VAL A 108 -6.88 41.65 -6.45
CA VAL A 108 -6.42 42.71 -7.34
C VAL A 108 -7.53 43.71 -7.59
N LEU A 109 -7.28 44.99 -7.31
CA LEU A 109 -8.22 46.07 -7.66
C LEU A 109 -7.78 46.77 -8.94
N GLU A 110 -8.73 46.98 -9.86
CA GLU A 110 -8.51 47.88 -10.98
C GLU A 110 -8.36 49.32 -10.49
N SER A 111 -7.33 49.99 -10.97
CA SER A 111 -6.95 51.33 -10.53
C SER A 111 -6.81 52.30 -11.70
N ALA A 112 -6.90 53.60 -11.42
CA ALA A 112 -6.57 54.62 -12.40
C ALA A 112 -5.05 54.62 -12.67
N PRO A 113 -4.57 55.09 -13.84
CA PRO A 113 -3.13 55.12 -14.21
C PRO A 113 -2.19 55.89 -13.26
N HIS A 114 -2.73 56.55 -12.24
CA HIS A 114 -2.03 57.37 -11.27
C HIS A 114 -2.43 57.05 -9.82
N GLY A 115 -3.06 55.90 -9.58
CA GLY A 115 -3.26 55.38 -8.23
C GLY A 115 -1.90 55.12 -7.56
N VAL A 116 -1.85 55.32 -6.24
CA VAL A 116 -0.67 54.93 -5.45
C VAL A 116 -0.50 53.41 -5.61
N ASP A 117 0.70 52.97 -5.98
CA ASP A 117 1.08 51.57 -6.17
C ASP A 117 0.38 50.81 -7.31
N ALA A 118 -0.28 51.52 -8.25
CA ALA A 118 -0.82 50.89 -9.46
C ALA A 118 0.30 50.48 -10.43
N ARG A 119 0.21 49.28 -11.01
CA ARG A 119 1.11 48.75 -12.03
C ARG A 119 0.34 48.48 -13.32
N PHE A 120 0.91 48.81 -14.46
CA PHE A 120 0.34 48.44 -15.75
C PHE A 120 0.69 46.99 -16.08
N VAL A 121 -0.30 46.21 -16.47
CA VAL A 121 -0.15 44.83 -16.94
C VAL A 121 -0.86 44.69 -18.29
N ASP A 122 -0.22 44.00 -19.22
CA ASP A 122 -0.77 43.68 -20.54
C ASP A 122 -0.93 42.18 -20.76
N ARG A 123 -0.55 41.38 -19.77
CA ARG A 123 -0.68 39.93 -19.75
C ARG A 123 -1.15 39.45 -18.38
N THR A 124 -1.82 38.31 -18.34
CA THR A 124 -2.15 37.59 -17.12
C THR A 124 -1.62 36.16 -17.19
N LEU A 125 -1.22 35.62 -16.06
CA LEU A 125 -0.75 34.27 -15.90
C LEU A 125 -1.51 33.65 -14.72
N GLY A 126 -2.40 32.72 -15.04
CA GLY A 126 -3.40 32.22 -14.11
C GLY A 126 -4.65 33.11 -14.01
N SER A 127 -5.69 32.56 -13.39
CA SER A 127 -6.98 33.19 -13.07
C SER A 127 -7.53 32.59 -11.78
N LEU A 128 -8.70 33.04 -11.29
CA LEU A 128 -9.34 32.37 -10.15
C LEU A 128 -9.84 30.94 -10.47
N ASP A 129 -10.26 30.70 -11.71
CA ASP A 129 -10.76 29.38 -12.14
C ASP A 129 -9.61 28.44 -12.51
N ALA A 130 -8.44 28.99 -12.87
CA ALA A 130 -7.22 28.26 -13.21
C ALA A 130 -5.99 29.02 -12.71
N PRO A 131 -5.72 29.02 -11.39
CA PRO A 131 -4.56 29.73 -10.83
C PRO A 131 -3.26 29.04 -11.21
N LEU A 132 -2.14 29.74 -11.01
CA LEU A 132 -0.84 29.09 -10.86
C LEU A 132 -0.84 28.31 -9.54
N LEU A 133 -0.76 26.98 -9.62
CA LEU A 133 -0.83 26.13 -8.44
C LEU A 133 0.57 25.91 -7.84
N LEU A 134 0.66 26.22 -6.56
CA LEU A 134 1.75 25.86 -5.66
C LEU A 134 1.17 24.94 -4.60
N ASN A 135 2.01 24.03 -4.13
CA ASN A 135 1.61 22.89 -3.36
C ASN A 135 2.64 22.65 -2.26
N HIS A 136 2.17 22.55 -1.03
CA HIS A 136 2.99 22.32 0.15
C HIS A 136 2.42 21.17 0.98
N LEU A 137 3.31 20.48 1.70
CA LEU A 137 2.93 19.55 2.75
C LEU A 137 2.92 20.31 4.08
N ALA A 138 1.99 19.98 4.96
CA ALA A 138 1.99 20.53 6.31
C ALA A 138 3.22 20.04 7.09
N ASP A 139 4.06 20.96 7.54
CA ASP A 139 5.33 20.69 8.25
C ASP A 139 5.17 19.89 9.55
N ASP A 140 3.97 19.87 10.13
CA ASP A 140 3.66 19.26 11.43
C ASP A 140 2.70 18.06 11.35
N ALA A 141 2.34 17.61 10.15
CA ALA A 141 1.46 16.47 9.94
C ALA A 141 2.25 15.17 9.68
N LEU A 142 2.09 14.18 10.56
CA LEU A 142 2.54 12.80 10.32
C LEU A 142 1.45 11.93 9.68
N PHE A 143 0.19 12.27 9.91
CA PHE A 143 -0.97 11.44 9.58
C PHE A 143 -2.02 12.30 8.89
N ILE A 144 -2.68 11.77 7.86
CA ILE A 144 -3.85 12.40 7.26
C ILE A 144 -5.02 12.28 8.25
N GLY A 145 -5.67 13.38 8.58
CA GLY A 145 -6.77 13.41 9.56
C GLY A 145 -6.34 13.00 10.98
N GLY A 146 -5.05 13.02 11.28
CA GLY A 146 -4.51 12.67 12.61
C GLY A 146 -4.55 11.19 12.98
N VAL A 147 -4.86 10.28 12.03
CA VAL A 147 -4.94 8.82 12.29
C VAL A 147 -4.27 8.05 11.15
N PRO A 148 -3.34 7.11 11.44
CA PRO A 148 -2.76 6.24 10.41
C PRO A 148 -3.81 5.28 9.86
N ARG A 149 -3.77 5.03 8.55
CA ARG A 149 -4.69 4.13 7.85
C ARG A 149 -3.92 3.13 7.00
N PRO A 150 -4.49 1.95 6.71
CA PRO A 150 -3.84 0.98 5.83
C PRO A 150 -3.46 1.59 4.47
N GLN A 151 -4.35 2.42 3.89
CA GLN A 151 -4.17 3.10 2.61
C GLN A 151 -3.02 4.12 2.58
N ASP A 152 -2.42 4.42 3.73
CA ASP A 152 -1.25 5.28 3.78
C ASP A 152 0.04 4.54 3.38
N VAL A 153 0.02 3.19 3.38
CA VAL A 153 1.19 2.33 3.18
C VAL A 153 1.40 2.00 1.71
N ASP A 154 2.39 2.65 1.11
CA ASP A 154 2.77 2.45 -0.29
C ASP A 154 4.23 1.98 -0.39
N GLN A 155 4.47 0.74 -0.77
CA GLN A 155 5.80 0.16 -0.85
C GLN A 155 6.57 0.68 -2.07
N GLY A 156 7.74 1.28 -1.80
CA GLY A 156 8.68 1.71 -2.83
C GLY A 156 9.61 0.60 -3.32
N ALA A 157 10.87 0.97 -3.59
CA ALA A 157 11.85 0.08 -4.21
C ALA A 157 12.54 -0.87 -3.21
N VAL A 158 12.41 -0.60 -1.91
CA VAL A 158 12.95 -1.44 -0.84
C VAL A 158 12.10 -2.71 -0.72
N GLY A 159 12.75 -3.87 -0.63
CA GLY A 159 12.06 -5.16 -0.62
C GLY A 159 11.35 -5.51 0.69
N ASP A 160 11.03 -4.55 1.56
CA ASP A 160 10.55 -4.71 2.94
C ASP A 160 9.03 -4.97 3.07
N CYS A 161 8.44 -5.68 2.10
CA CYS A 161 7.01 -5.94 2.02
C CYS A 161 6.37 -6.49 3.32
N TYR A 162 7.10 -7.28 4.10
CA TYR A 162 6.62 -7.81 5.38
C TYR A 162 6.47 -6.74 6.45
N LEU A 163 7.41 -5.78 6.52
CA LEU A 163 7.28 -4.63 7.42
C LEU A 163 6.05 -3.81 7.03
N LEU A 164 5.92 -3.48 5.76
CA LEU A 164 4.84 -2.61 5.29
C LEU A 164 3.47 -3.29 5.41
N ALA A 165 3.35 -4.57 5.09
CA ALA A 165 2.14 -5.35 5.36
C ALA A 165 1.76 -5.35 6.85
N LEU A 166 2.74 -5.48 7.74
CA LEU A 166 2.52 -5.40 9.18
C LEU A 166 2.05 -4.00 9.61
N LEU A 167 2.63 -2.93 9.06
CA LEU A 167 2.20 -1.56 9.34
C LEU A 167 0.77 -1.29 8.86
N ALA A 168 0.40 -1.77 7.67
CA ALA A 168 -0.96 -1.67 7.17
C ALA A 168 -1.95 -2.43 8.07
N GLY A 169 -1.59 -3.64 8.51
CA GLY A 169 -2.39 -4.39 9.47
C GLY A 169 -2.52 -3.68 10.83
N LEU A 170 -1.44 -3.06 11.33
CA LEU A 170 -1.46 -2.27 12.57
C LEU A 170 -2.33 -1.03 12.44
N ALA A 171 -2.27 -0.34 11.31
CA ALA A 171 -3.12 0.82 11.04
C ALA A 171 -4.61 0.43 10.96
N ALA A 172 -4.94 -0.77 10.47
CA ALA A 172 -6.30 -1.29 10.48
C ALA A 172 -6.79 -1.63 11.90
N ALA A 173 -5.96 -2.33 12.67
CA ALA A 173 -6.38 -2.97 13.91
C ALA A 173 -6.22 -2.08 15.16
N ASP A 174 -5.12 -1.33 15.26
CA ASP A 174 -4.81 -0.44 16.38
C ASP A 174 -3.97 0.76 15.91
N PRO A 175 -4.59 1.74 15.21
CA PRO A 175 -3.89 2.94 14.78
C PRO A 175 -3.32 3.74 15.95
N GLY A 176 -3.87 3.57 17.17
CA GLY A 176 -3.37 4.18 18.40
C GLY A 176 -1.95 3.76 18.74
N LEU A 177 -1.59 2.50 18.47
CA LEU A 177 -0.23 1.99 18.69
C LEU A 177 0.79 2.75 17.84
N LEU A 178 0.47 3.02 16.57
CA LEU A 178 1.33 3.76 15.66
C LEU A 178 1.42 5.25 16.03
N THR A 179 0.32 5.87 16.46
CA THR A 179 0.36 7.25 16.95
C THR A 179 1.16 7.39 18.24
N ASP A 180 1.11 6.41 19.14
CA ASP A 180 1.88 6.39 20.39
C ASP A 180 3.36 6.03 20.16
N MET A 181 3.68 5.41 19.01
CA MET A 181 5.03 5.00 18.65
C MET A 181 5.88 6.19 18.18
N LEU A 182 5.28 7.19 17.54
CA LEU A 182 5.98 8.25 16.81
C LEU A 182 5.84 9.63 17.48
N SER A 183 6.89 10.44 17.35
CA SER A 183 6.88 11.85 17.72
C SER A 183 7.64 12.65 16.67
N LEU A 184 7.00 13.70 16.14
CA LEU A 184 7.60 14.67 15.23
C LEU A 184 8.08 15.90 16.01
N GLU A 185 9.35 16.26 15.80
CA GLU A 185 9.96 17.49 16.29
C GLU A 185 10.54 18.26 15.08
N PRO A 186 10.77 19.58 15.18
CA PRO A 186 11.38 20.33 14.09
C PRO A 186 12.72 19.73 13.66
N GLY A 187 12.76 19.18 12.44
CA GLY A 187 13.95 18.57 11.84
C GLY A 187 14.24 17.11 12.23
N SER A 188 13.42 16.48 13.08
CA SER A 188 13.63 15.07 13.47
C SER A 188 12.35 14.32 13.80
N VAL A 189 12.35 13.02 13.53
CA VAL A 189 11.31 12.08 13.94
C VAL A 189 11.91 11.09 14.93
N THR A 190 11.17 10.81 15.99
CA THR A 190 11.54 9.83 17.02
C THR A 190 10.51 8.71 17.06
N GLY A 191 10.97 7.46 17.08
CA GLY A 191 10.15 6.27 17.18
C GLY A 191 10.54 5.38 18.37
N ARG A 192 9.56 4.73 18.97
CA ARG A 192 9.75 3.71 20.00
C ARG A 192 9.71 2.32 19.37
N PHE A 193 10.79 1.56 19.52
CA PHE A 193 10.90 0.16 19.12
C PHE A 193 11.19 -0.70 20.33
N TYR A 194 11.40 -2.00 20.14
CA TYR A 194 11.81 -2.93 21.17
C TYR A 194 13.01 -3.73 20.68
N ALA A 195 13.99 -3.95 21.55
CA ALA A 195 15.15 -4.80 21.29
C ALA A 195 15.21 -5.92 22.32
N GLU A 196 15.66 -7.09 21.89
CA GLU A 196 15.84 -8.24 22.77
C GLU A 196 17.14 -8.08 23.58
N VAL A 197 17.01 -7.88 24.88
CA VAL A 197 18.13 -7.71 25.81
C VAL A 197 18.01 -8.77 26.90
N ASP A 198 18.97 -9.69 26.93
CA ASP A 198 18.99 -10.83 27.87
C ASP A 198 17.76 -11.76 27.74
N GLY A 199 17.17 -11.86 26.54
CA GLY A 199 15.96 -12.65 26.27
C GLY A 199 14.64 -11.93 26.55
N ASP A 200 14.68 -10.67 26.97
CA ASP A 200 13.49 -9.84 27.17
C ASP A 200 13.39 -8.72 26.13
N TRP A 201 12.21 -8.50 25.57
CA TRP A 201 11.95 -7.33 24.71
C TRP A 201 11.85 -6.06 25.56
N ARG A 202 12.76 -5.11 25.33
CA ARG A 202 12.81 -3.83 26.05
C ARG A 202 12.64 -2.66 25.10
N PRO A 203 11.85 -1.63 25.49
CA PRO A 203 11.66 -0.47 24.64
C PRO A 203 12.98 0.28 24.44
N VAL A 204 13.25 0.67 23.21
CA VAL A 204 14.36 1.53 22.79
C VAL A 204 13.83 2.67 21.95
N THR A 205 14.51 3.80 21.98
CA THR A 205 14.14 4.99 21.20
C THR A 205 15.13 5.18 20.06
N VAL A 206 14.60 5.46 18.88
CA VAL A 206 15.37 5.74 17.66
C VAL A 206 14.96 7.12 17.18
N THR A 207 15.94 7.92 16.77
CA THR A 207 15.70 9.27 16.24
C THR A 207 16.43 9.41 14.92
N VAL A 208 15.74 9.95 13.92
CA VAL A 208 16.25 10.21 12.57
C VAL A 208 15.89 11.64 12.13
N PRO A 209 16.66 12.27 11.23
CA PRO A 209 16.26 13.55 10.65
C PRO A 209 15.03 13.38 9.74
N THR A 210 14.25 14.46 9.54
CA THR A 210 13.04 14.48 8.69
C THR A 210 13.32 14.41 7.18
N THR A 211 14.58 14.42 6.76
CA THR A 211 14.97 14.21 5.36
C THR A 211 14.58 12.81 4.90
N LEU A 212 14.09 12.63 3.67
CA LEU A 212 13.81 11.30 3.12
C LEU A 212 14.87 10.88 2.10
N LEU A 213 14.89 9.59 1.77
CA LEU A 213 15.82 9.02 0.79
C LEU A 213 15.20 9.03 -0.60
N TYR A 214 15.99 9.48 -1.56
CA TYR A 214 15.67 9.51 -2.98
C TYR A 214 16.75 8.75 -3.75
N PRO A 215 16.39 7.99 -4.81
CA PRO A 215 17.37 7.45 -5.73
C PRO A 215 18.10 8.61 -6.41
N LEU A 216 19.40 8.50 -6.62
CA LEU A 216 20.17 9.48 -7.38
C LEU A 216 20.27 9.02 -8.84
N ASP A 217 20.06 9.92 -9.79
CA ASP A 217 20.34 9.66 -11.20
C ASP A 217 21.86 9.55 -11.47
N ASP A 218 22.26 9.21 -12.70
CA ASP A 218 23.67 9.11 -13.11
C ASP A 218 24.49 10.41 -12.89
N ARG A 219 23.81 11.54 -12.63
CA ARG A 219 24.41 12.86 -12.36
C ARG A 219 24.46 13.20 -10.88
N GLY A 220 23.97 12.32 -10.00
CA GLY A 220 23.87 12.56 -8.56
C GLY A 220 22.71 13.48 -8.17
N VAL A 221 21.73 13.67 -9.06
CA VAL A 221 20.52 14.44 -8.78
C VAL A 221 19.43 13.48 -8.29
N PRO A 222 18.74 13.77 -7.18
CA PRO A 222 17.60 12.97 -6.75
C PRO A 222 16.55 12.80 -7.85
N GLY A 223 16.00 11.60 -7.95
CA GLY A 223 14.75 11.34 -8.63
C GLY A 223 13.57 12.01 -7.91
N ALA A 224 12.42 12.01 -8.58
CA ALA A 224 11.17 12.49 -8.00
C ALA A 224 10.62 11.52 -6.93
N ASP A 225 10.87 10.22 -7.12
CA ASP A 225 10.31 9.17 -6.29
C ASP A 225 11.14 8.93 -5.03
N LEU A 226 10.48 8.53 -3.94
CA LEU A 226 11.19 8.02 -2.77
C LEU A 226 11.78 6.64 -3.07
N LEU A 227 12.98 6.40 -2.54
CA LEU A 227 13.62 5.08 -2.62
C LEU A 227 12.87 4.07 -1.75
N ALA A 228 12.51 4.52 -0.55
CA ALA A 228 11.77 3.81 0.48
C ALA A 228 10.26 3.86 0.19
N ALA A 229 9.42 3.52 1.16
CA ALA A 229 7.97 3.66 1.10
C ALA A 229 7.56 5.07 0.65
N GLY A 230 6.54 5.11 -0.21
CA GLY A 230 5.81 6.31 -0.56
C GLY A 230 4.95 6.82 0.60
N PHE A 231 4.17 7.85 0.34
CA PHE A 231 3.20 8.37 1.29
C PHE A 231 1.94 8.85 0.56
N ALA A 232 0.79 8.68 1.20
CA ALA A 232 -0.45 9.27 0.74
C ALA A 232 -0.49 10.79 1.00
N VAL A 233 -1.19 11.52 0.13
CA VAL A 233 -1.51 12.95 0.32
C VAL A 233 -3.02 13.09 0.49
N GLY A 234 -3.45 13.97 1.39
CA GLY A 234 -4.87 14.25 1.61
C GLY A 234 -5.55 14.75 0.33
N GLU A 235 -6.80 14.36 0.10
CA GLU A 235 -7.54 14.75 -1.11
C GLU A 235 -7.91 16.24 -1.14
N THR A 236 -7.96 16.89 0.02
CA THR A 236 -8.37 18.29 0.18
C THR A 236 -7.27 19.07 0.89
N PRO A 237 -6.92 20.27 0.43
CA PRO A 237 -5.97 21.09 1.15
C PRO A 237 -6.54 21.51 2.51
N LEU A 238 -5.69 21.55 3.53
CA LEU A 238 -6.02 22.12 4.84
C LEU A 238 -6.36 23.60 4.73
N TRP A 239 -5.64 24.32 3.88
CA TRP A 239 -5.87 25.72 3.57
C TRP A 239 -5.26 26.08 2.22
N SER A 240 -5.82 27.12 1.60
CA SER A 240 -5.32 27.71 0.37
C SER A 240 -4.95 29.17 0.62
N SER A 241 -3.75 29.56 0.21
CA SER A 241 -3.26 30.93 0.20
C SER A 241 -3.34 31.49 -1.21
N TRP A 242 -4.27 32.42 -1.42
CA TRP A 242 -4.45 33.07 -2.71
C TRP A 242 -3.72 34.40 -2.76
N TYR A 243 -2.97 34.65 -3.84
CA TYR A 243 -2.26 35.90 -3.99
C TYR A 243 -2.10 36.30 -5.45
N ALA A 244 -1.77 37.57 -5.65
CA ALA A 244 -1.40 38.10 -6.94
C ALA A 244 -0.02 38.77 -6.89
N GLN A 245 0.70 38.73 -8.01
CA GLN A 245 1.99 39.40 -8.15
C GLN A 245 2.11 40.03 -9.54
N VAL A 246 2.86 41.11 -9.67
CA VAL A 246 3.18 41.69 -10.98
C VAL A 246 4.65 41.46 -11.29
N ALA A 247 4.92 40.58 -12.24
CA ALA A 247 6.26 40.30 -12.75
C ALA A 247 6.42 40.93 -14.15
N GLY A 248 7.11 42.07 -14.20
CA GLY A 248 7.21 42.87 -15.43
C GLY A 248 5.86 43.50 -15.80
N ASP A 249 5.29 43.07 -16.92
CA ASP A 249 3.98 43.47 -17.45
C ASP A 249 2.92 42.35 -17.33
N THR A 250 3.24 41.28 -16.62
CA THR A 250 2.34 40.13 -16.43
C THR A 250 1.80 40.14 -15.00
N LEU A 251 0.48 40.10 -14.86
CA LEU A 251 -0.20 39.82 -13.61
C LEU A 251 -0.22 38.31 -13.38
N TRP A 252 0.21 37.86 -12.20
CA TRP A 252 0.17 36.47 -11.79
C TRP A 252 -0.97 36.33 -10.79
N ILE A 253 -1.81 35.32 -10.98
CA ILE A 253 -2.80 34.90 -9.98
C ILE A 253 -2.42 33.47 -9.59
N ALA A 254 -2.06 33.32 -8.33
CA ALA A 254 -1.53 32.08 -7.79
C ALA A 254 -2.35 31.61 -6.59
N ARG A 255 -2.34 30.29 -6.40
CA ARG A 255 -2.92 29.61 -5.26
C ARG A 255 -1.87 28.66 -4.70
N ASP A 256 -1.63 28.78 -3.41
CA ASP A 256 -0.70 27.94 -2.68
C ASP A 256 -1.49 27.06 -1.69
N ASP A 257 -1.58 25.77 -2.00
CA ASP A 257 -2.37 24.79 -1.28
C ASP A 257 -1.48 23.98 -0.34
N THR A 258 -1.85 23.91 0.94
CA THR A 258 -1.18 23.04 1.92
C THR A 258 -2.00 21.80 2.19
N TYR A 259 -1.39 20.62 2.04
CA TYR A 259 -2.02 19.32 2.25
C TYR A 259 -1.45 18.59 3.46
N GLU A 260 -2.26 17.75 4.09
CA GLU A 260 -1.72 16.70 4.96
C GLU A 260 -1.08 15.60 4.11
N ALA A 261 -0.04 14.98 4.64
CA ALA A 261 0.56 13.78 4.08
C ALA A 261 0.74 12.72 5.16
N ALA A 262 0.63 11.46 4.78
CA ALA A 262 0.84 10.32 5.67
C ALA A 262 2.33 9.97 5.75
N LEU A 263 3.16 10.93 6.19
CA LEU A 263 4.61 10.78 6.27
C LEU A 263 5.07 9.75 7.32
N TRP A 264 4.16 9.25 8.15
CA TRP A 264 4.47 8.25 9.16
C TRP A 264 5.09 6.96 8.58
N VAL A 265 4.65 6.49 7.40
CA VAL A 265 5.16 5.25 6.79
C VAL A 265 6.65 5.36 6.43
N PRO A 266 7.09 6.31 5.58
CA PRO A 266 8.51 6.44 5.24
C PRO A 266 9.38 6.75 6.47
N TYR A 267 8.83 7.45 7.47
CA TYR A 267 9.55 7.67 8.71
C TYR A 267 9.71 6.42 9.57
N VAL A 268 8.68 5.57 9.68
CA VAL A 268 8.79 4.29 10.40
C VAL A 268 9.82 3.38 9.74
N GLU A 269 9.80 3.28 8.41
CA GLU A 269 10.79 2.49 7.67
C GLU A 269 12.21 3.04 7.87
N LYS A 270 12.40 4.36 7.78
CA LYS A 270 13.70 4.98 8.06
C LYS A 270 14.18 4.77 9.50
N LEU A 271 13.26 4.88 10.46
CA LEU A 271 13.54 4.59 11.86
C LEU A 271 13.90 3.12 12.05
N TYR A 272 13.25 2.20 11.33
CA TYR A 272 13.53 0.77 11.37
C TYR A 272 14.87 0.42 10.73
N ALA A 273 15.24 1.04 9.62
CA ALA A 273 16.58 0.93 9.05
C ALA A 273 17.65 1.38 10.07
N ARG A 274 17.42 2.54 10.73
CA ARG A 274 18.33 3.04 11.78
C ARG A 274 18.35 2.15 13.03
N TYR A 275 17.22 1.50 13.34
CA TYR A 275 17.15 0.47 14.37
C TYR A 275 18.02 -0.73 13.99
N ALA A 276 17.89 -1.24 12.76
CA ALA A 276 18.61 -2.40 12.27
C ALA A 276 20.13 -2.20 12.34
N GLU A 277 20.66 -1.03 11.98
CA GLU A 277 22.09 -0.70 12.16
C GLU A 277 22.58 -0.92 13.58
N ARG A 278 21.78 -0.53 14.57
CA ARG A 278 22.22 -0.48 15.97
C ARG A 278 21.95 -1.78 16.73
N TRP A 279 20.87 -2.49 16.42
CA TRP A 279 20.44 -3.68 17.16
C TRP A 279 20.37 -4.95 16.29
N GLY A 280 20.73 -4.84 15.01
CA GLY A 280 20.49 -5.84 13.97
C GLY A 280 19.03 -5.86 13.53
N LEU A 281 18.78 -6.36 12.33
CA LEU A 281 17.43 -6.59 11.76
C LEU A 281 16.41 -7.21 12.74
N TYR A 282 16.87 -8.04 13.68
CA TYR A 282 16.02 -8.78 14.62
C TYR A 282 16.11 -8.34 16.08
N GLY A 283 16.82 -7.24 16.37
CA GLY A 283 16.94 -6.74 17.74
C GLY A 283 17.79 -7.59 18.69
N ARG A 284 18.56 -8.57 18.19
CA ARG A 284 19.29 -9.59 18.97
C ARG A 284 20.78 -9.30 19.19
N GLY A 285 21.27 -8.12 18.84
CA GLY A 285 22.54 -7.60 19.35
C GLY A 285 23.67 -7.43 18.34
N THR A 286 24.81 -7.01 18.92
CA THR A 286 26.09 -6.50 18.35
C THR A 286 25.96 -5.62 17.11
N GLU A 287 26.17 -4.29 17.29
CA GLU A 287 26.28 -3.27 16.23
C GLU A 287 26.68 -3.89 14.89
N HIS A 288 25.72 -3.95 13.97
CA HIS A 288 25.99 -4.24 12.59
C HIS A 288 26.43 -2.92 11.93
N GLY A 289 27.15 -3.01 10.81
CA GLY A 289 27.74 -1.83 10.18
C GLY A 289 26.71 -0.79 9.70
N GLU A 290 27.18 0.20 8.94
CA GLU A 290 26.39 1.35 8.44
C GLU A 290 25.36 1.00 7.33
N GLU A 291 24.77 -0.20 7.37
CA GLU A 291 24.02 -0.80 6.24
C GLU A 291 22.54 -1.10 6.55
N GLY A 292 21.88 -0.30 7.39
CA GLY A 292 20.50 -0.58 7.85
C GLY A 292 19.49 -0.76 6.72
N TRP A 293 19.60 0.05 5.67
CA TRP A 293 18.74 -0.04 4.48
C TRP A 293 18.98 -1.33 3.68
N ALA A 294 20.23 -1.79 3.61
CA ALA A 294 20.53 -3.06 2.96
C ALA A 294 19.99 -4.24 3.78
N GLU A 295 20.02 -4.14 5.11
CA GLU A 295 19.46 -5.19 5.98
C GLU A 295 17.94 -5.35 5.82
N ILE A 296 17.20 -4.26 5.66
CA ILE A 296 15.73 -4.32 5.51
C ILE A 296 15.29 -4.60 4.07
N GLY A 297 16.14 -4.29 3.07
CA GLY A 297 15.84 -4.45 1.64
C GLY A 297 15.68 -5.91 1.19
N ASP A 298 16.21 -6.87 1.93
CA ASP A 298 16.07 -8.31 1.65
C ASP A 298 14.78 -8.91 2.26
N GLY A 299 13.73 -8.11 2.45
CA GLY A 299 12.44 -8.58 2.96
C GLY A 299 12.18 -8.23 4.41
N GLY A 300 13.20 -8.29 5.26
CA GLY A 300 13.01 -8.34 6.71
C GLY A 300 12.15 -9.55 7.08
N VAL A 301 12.74 -10.64 7.58
CA VAL A 301 12.00 -11.92 7.70
C VAL A 301 10.76 -11.78 8.60
N GLU A 302 9.62 -12.15 8.00
CA GLU A 302 8.21 -11.97 8.40
C GLU A 302 7.89 -12.00 9.91
N LEU A 303 8.52 -12.91 10.66
CA LEU A 303 8.10 -13.22 12.03
C LEU A 303 8.77 -12.38 13.12
N ARG A 304 9.71 -11.50 12.78
CA ARG A 304 10.50 -10.79 13.79
C ARG A 304 10.29 -9.28 13.84
N VAL A 305 9.56 -8.73 12.88
CA VAL A 305 9.25 -7.28 12.86
C VAL A 305 8.17 -6.94 13.90
N ALA A 306 7.16 -7.78 14.06
CA ALA A 306 6.10 -7.67 15.06
C ALA A 306 6.59 -7.32 16.48
N PRO A 307 7.51 -8.10 17.09
CA PRO A 307 8.00 -7.81 18.43
C PRO A 307 8.86 -6.56 18.48
N ILE A 308 9.50 -6.16 17.38
CA ILE A 308 10.29 -4.93 17.32
C ILE A 308 9.39 -3.70 17.38
N LEU A 309 8.21 -3.73 16.74
CA LEU A 309 7.25 -2.63 16.78
C LEU A 309 6.42 -2.61 18.07
N THR A 310 6.02 -3.78 18.56
CA THR A 310 5.01 -3.89 19.63
C THR A 310 5.57 -4.31 20.99
N GLY A 311 6.73 -4.95 21.01
CA GLY A 311 7.29 -5.60 22.20
C GLY A 311 6.63 -6.94 22.55
N ILE A 312 5.68 -7.41 21.74
CA ILE A 312 4.96 -8.66 21.94
C ILE A 312 5.66 -9.75 21.15
N ASP A 313 6.16 -10.79 21.83
CA ASP A 313 6.82 -11.92 21.18
C ASP A 313 5.80 -12.79 20.42
N PRO A 314 5.83 -12.81 19.07
CA PRO A 314 4.90 -13.58 18.27
C PRO A 314 5.19 -15.07 18.37
N ALA A 315 6.32 -15.52 18.93
CA ALA A 315 6.55 -16.94 19.19
C ALA A 315 5.51 -17.53 20.18
N ALA A 316 4.76 -16.68 20.90
CA ALA A 316 3.61 -17.09 21.69
C ALA A 316 2.30 -17.21 20.88
N SER A 317 2.24 -16.68 19.65
CA SER A 317 1.00 -16.51 18.86
C SER A 317 1.13 -16.83 17.36
N GLU A 318 2.28 -17.32 16.88
CA GLU A 318 2.49 -17.70 15.47
C GLU A 318 1.58 -18.88 15.10
N VAL A 319 0.81 -18.72 14.02
CA VAL A 319 -0.02 -19.79 13.47
C VAL A 319 0.48 -20.19 12.09
N VAL A 320 1.10 -21.37 12.04
CA VAL A 320 1.49 -22.00 10.76
C VAL A 320 0.27 -22.63 10.11
N VAL A 321 -0.10 -22.16 8.92
CA VAL A 321 -1.22 -22.68 8.13
C VAL A 321 -0.82 -23.98 7.47
N THR A 322 -1.43 -25.08 7.87
CA THR A 322 -1.24 -26.39 7.22
C THR A 322 -2.51 -26.81 6.49
N ARG A 323 -2.35 -27.25 5.23
CA ARG A 323 -3.41 -27.57 4.26
C ARG A 323 -4.67 -28.24 4.83
N TRP A 324 -5.85 -27.73 4.49
CA TRP A 324 -7.12 -28.47 4.57
C TRP A 324 -7.15 -29.58 3.50
N SER A 325 -7.16 -30.85 3.92
CA SER A 325 -7.50 -31.95 3.02
C SER A 325 -8.85 -32.50 3.46
N ALA A 326 -9.76 -32.72 2.51
CA ALA A 326 -11.09 -33.26 2.81
C ALA A 326 -11.07 -34.63 3.52
N HIS A 327 -9.91 -35.27 3.72
CA HIS A 327 -9.80 -36.65 4.20
C HIS A 327 -8.76 -36.94 5.31
N GLU A 328 -7.93 -36.03 5.85
CA GLU A 328 -6.92 -36.40 6.88
C GLU A 328 -6.58 -35.35 7.97
N CYS A 329 -6.28 -35.90 9.17
CA CYS A 329 -5.59 -35.44 10.40
C CYS A 329 -6.21 -34.35 11.32
N HIS A 330 -6.40 -34.75 12.60
CA HIS A 330 -6.80 -33.91 13.74
C HIS A 330 -5.86 -32.71 13.96
N ASP A 331 -4.55 -32.90 13.79
CA ASP A 331 -3.53 -31.86 14.00
C ASP A 331 -3.63 -30.70 12.99
N ILE A 332 -4.14 -30.97 11.78
CA ILE A 332 -4.33 -29.97 10.74
C ILE A 332 -5.60 -29.17 11.04
N VAL A 333 -6.66 -29.85 11.48
CA VAL A 333 -7.88 -29.18 11.94
C VAL A 333 -7.56 -28.25 13.11
N GLU A 334 -6.79 -28.69 14.10
CA GLU A 334 -6.38 -27.84 15.24
C GLU A 334 -5.62 -26.57 14.79
N LYS A 335 -4.67 -26.69 13.86
CA LYS A 335 -3.92 -25.53 13.34
C LYS A 335 -4.80 -24.57 12.56
N ASN A 336 -5.68 -25.08 11.72
CA ASN A 336 -6.62 -24.22 10.97
C ASN A 336 -7.67 -23.61 11.88
N LEU A 337 -8.09 -24.29 12.95
CA LEU A 337 -8.94 -23.71 13.99
C LEU A 337 -8.23 -22.55 14.70
N LYS A 338 -6.91 -22.60 14.89
CA LYS A 338 -6.14 -21.44 15.40
C LYS A 338 -6.11 -20.28 14.41
N VAL A 339 -6.03 -20.55 13.10
CA VAL A 339 -6.15 -19.49 12.07
C VAL A 339 -7.54 -18.89 12.11
N LEU A 340 -8.58 -19.72 12.14
CA LEU A 340 -9.96 -19.26 12.23
C LEU A 340 -10.24 -18.51 13.53
N HIS A 341 -9.60 -18.91 14.64
CA HIS A 341 -9.63 -18.18 15.90
C HIS A 341 -9.02 -16.79 15.75
N VAL A 342 -7.83 -16.71 15.15
CA VAL A 342 -7.13 -15.47 14.83
C VAL A 342 -7.95 -14.56 13.90
N LEU A 343 -8.58 -15.13 12.87
CA LEU A 343 -9.42 -14.37 11.96
C LEU A 343 -10.75 -13.95 12.63
N ALA A 344 -11.32 -14.80 13.49
CA ALA A 344 -12.52 -14.48 14.25
C ALA A 344 -12.28 -13.40 15.32
N SER A 345 -11.05 -13.23 15.81
CA SER A 345 -10.69 -12.13 16.70
C SER A 345 -10.63 -10.76 16.01
N LEU A 346 -10.71 -10.70 14.68
CA LEU A 346 -10.73 -9.43 13.94
C LEU A 346 -12.07 -8.66 14.03
N ASP A 347 -13.06 -9.15 14.79
CA ASP A 347 -14.43 -8.58 14.83
C ASP A 347 -14.44 -7.04 15.00
N PRO A 348 -14.78 -6.28 13.94
CA PRO A 348 -14.77 -4.82 13.97
C PRO A 348 -15.93 -4.24 14.80
N PHE A 349 -16.87 -5.06 15.27
CA PHE A 349 -18.08 -4.64 16.00
C PHE A 349 -18.08 -5.02 17.49
N SER A 350 -17.04 -5.68 17.99
CA SER A 350 -16.92 -5.93 19.42
C SER A 350 -16.54 -4.64 20.17
N GLU A 351 -17.28 -4.28 21.23
CA GLU A 351 -16.95 -3.15 22.12
C GLU A 351 -15.58 -3.31 22.82
N VAL A 352 -14.93 -4.48 22.67
CA VAL A 352 -13.59 -4.78 23.12
C VAL A 352 -12.75 -5.04 21.86
N GLN A 353 -12.32 -3.99 21.18
CA GLN A 353 -11.37 -4.08 20.05
C GLN A 353 -10.23 -5.03 20.43
N GLN A 354 -10.22 -6.22 19.86
CA GLN A 354 -9.07 -7.10 19.94
C GLN A 354 -8.03 -6.53 19.00
N ARG A 355 -7.02 -5.93 19.62
CA ARG A 355 -5.94 -5.18 18.98
C ARG A 355 -5.02 -6.19 18.30
N GLY A 356 -5.17 -6.43 17.00
CA GLY A 356 -4.27 -7.36 16.34
C GLY A 356 -4.08 -7.13 14.87
N ALA A 357 -2.83 -6.88 14.47
CA ALA A 357 -2.47 -6.89 13.06
C ALA A 357 -2.10 -8.30 12.64
N ILE A 358 -2.45 -8.62 11.40
CA ILE A 358 -2.11 -9.88 10.78
C ILE A 358 -1.36 -9.65 9.48
N ALA A 359 -0.21 -10.29 9.36
CA ALA A 359 0.54 -10.41 8.11
C ALA A 359 0.53 -11.89 7.65
N ALA A 360 0.42 -12.10 6.34
CA ALA A 360 0.46 -13.43 5.74
C ALA A 360 1.48 -13.51 4.60
N SER A 361 2.16 -14.67 4.49
CA SER A 361 3.14 -14.96 3.45
C SER A 361 3.01 -16.34 2.81
N GLY A 362 3.69 -16.50 1.68
CA GLY A 362 3.94 -17.78 1.02
C GLY A 362 5.35 -18.31 1.26
N ASP A 363 5.45 -19.64 1.39
CA ASP A 363 6.70 -20.40 1.33
C ASP A 363 6.77 -21.13 -0.02
N ALA A 364 7.73 -20.72 -0.84
CA ALA A 364 7.98 -21.25 -2.17
C ALA A 364 8.09 -22.78 -2.19
N GLU A 365 8.86 -23.37 -1.28
CA GLU A 365 9.04 -24.83 -1.24
C GLU A 365 7.73 -25.54 -0.92
N LEU A 366 6.94 -24.96 -0.01
CA LEU A 366 5.63 -25.50 0.36
C LEU A 366 4.62 -25.36 -0.79
N HIS A 367 4.63 -24.26 -1.54
CA HIS A 367 3.79 -24.10 -2.74
C HIS A 367 4.16 -25.09 -3.83
N LEU A 368 5.45 -25.31 -4.11
CA LEU A 368 5.92 -26.35 -5.02
C LEU A 368 5.45 -27.75 -4.55
N GLU A 369 5.50 -28.03 -3.25
CA GLU A 369 4.99 -29.28 -2.69
C GLU A 369 3.47 -29.42 -2.88
N ARG A 370 2.71 -28.35 -2.64
CA ARG A 370 1.25 -28.27 -2.82
C ARG A 370 0.89 -28.48 -4.30
N LEU A 371 1.59 -27.82 -5.23
CA LEU A 371 1.39 -27.95 -6.66
C LEU A 371 1.60 -29.40 -7.12
N GLY A 372 2.72 -30.03 -6.73
CA GLY A 372 2.99 -31.42 -7.11
C GLY A 372 1.95 -32.41 -6.57
N ARG A 373 1.42 -32.16 -5.37
CA ARG A 373 0.31 -32.94 -4.80
C ARG A 373 -1.00 -32.69 -5.53
N ALA A 374 -1.30 -31.44 -5.90
CA ALA A 374 -2.51 -31.09 -6.64
C ALA A 374 -2.55 -31.79 -8.01
N ILE A 375 -1.46 -31.70 -8.78
CA ILE A 375 -1.31 -32.39 -10.07
C ILE A 375 -1.43 -33.92 -9.90
N GLY A 376 -0.77 -34.47 -8.88
CA GLY A 376 -0.79 -35.91 -8.59
C GLY A 376 -2.15 -36.44 -8.13
N ALA A 377 -3.00 -35.58 -7.57
CA ALA A 377 -4.31 -35.92 -7.00
C ALA A 377 -5.48 -35.65 -7.96
N LEU A 378 -5.23 -35.22 -9.20
CA LEU A 378 -6.28 -35.09 -10.20
C LEU A 378 -6.94 -36.45 -10.46
N PRO A 379 -8.28 -36.58 -10.32
CA PRO A 379 -9.00 -37.79 -10.72
C PRO A 379 -8.74 -38.12 -12.19
N ALA A 380 -8.73 -39.41 -12.52
CA ALA A 380 -8.51 -39.86 -13.89
C ALA A 380 -9.56 -39.26 -14.84
N GLU A 381 -10.81 -39.11 -14.39
CA GLU A 381 -11.90 -38.54 -15.19
C GLU A 381 -11.63 -37.07 -15.56
N ILE A 382 -11.17 -36.26 -14.60
CA ILE A 382 -10.82 -34.86 -14.83
C ILE A 382 -9.59 -34.78 -15.73
N ARG A 383 -8.55 -35.55 -15.40
CA ARG A 383 -7.30 -35.56 -16.16
C ARG A 383 -7.54 -35.99 -17.62
N ASP A 384 -8.34 -37.01 -17.85
CA ASP A 384 -8.65 -37.53 -19.18
C ASP A 384 -9.51 -36.56 -20.01
N SER A 385 -10.26 -35.65 -19.36
CA SER A 385 -10.98 -34.57 -20.04
C SER A 385 -10.11 -33.38 -20.46
N LEU A 386 -8.90 -33.22 -19.91
CA LEU A 386 -8.01 -32.12 -20.28
C LEU A 386 -7.44 -32.30 -21.70
N PRO A 387 -7.18 -31.20 -22.44
CA PRO A 387 -6.43 -31.21 -23.69
C PRO A 387 -5.11 -31.98 -23.57
N GLU A 388 -4.72 -32.68 -24.64
CA GLU A 388 -3.51 -33.52 -24.64
C GLU A 388 -2.25 -32.71 -24.30
N LEU A 389 -2.15 -31.49 -24.80
CA LEU A 389 -1.02 -30.60 -24.55
C LEU A 389 -0.98 -30.15 -23.08
N LEU A 390 -2.12 -29.72 -22.53
CA LEU A 390 -2.22 -29.36 -21.11
C LEU A 390 -1.82 -30.54 -20.19
N ARG A 391 -2.27 -31.77 -20.51
CA ARG A 391 -1.84 -32.96 -19.77
C ARG A 391 -0.32 -33.17 -19.83
N ALA A 392 0.29 -32.98 -20.99
CA ALA A 392 1.72 -33.15 -21.18
C ALA A 392 2.53 -32.13 -20.37
N GLU A 393 2.06 -30.88 -20.30
CA GLU A 393 2.69 -29.84 -19.49
C GLU A 393 2.54 -30.09 -17.98
N LEU A 394 1.37 -30.53 -17.53
CA LEU A 394 1.18 -30.95 -16.13
C LEU A 394 2.07 -32.15 -15.77
N ASP A 395 2.30 -33.08 -16.69
CA ASP A 395 3.24 -34.18 -16.49
C ASP A 395 4.70 -33.74 -16.48
N LEU A 396 5.07 -32.75 -17.32
CA LEU A 396 6.38 -32.11 -17.28
C LEU A 396 6.62 -31.41 -15.94
N LEU A 397 5.67 -30.58 -15.49
CA LEU A 397 5.72 -29.93 -14.17
C LEU A 397 5.90 -30.94 -13.04
N LYS A 398 5.14 -32.04 -13.08
CA LYS A 398 5.27 -33.12 -12.10
C LYS A 398 6.67 -33.76 -12.10
N GLY A 399 7.28 -33.90 -13.28
CA GLY A 399 8.67 -34.36 -13.42
C GLY A 399 9.67 -33.37 -12.82
N LEU A 400 9.58 -32.09 -13.19
CA LEU A 400 10.43 -31.02 -12.66
C LEU A 400 10.34 -30.90 -11.14
N LEU A 401 9.14 -31.02 -10.57
CA LEU A 401 8.92 -31.01 -9.12
C LEU A 401 9.54 -32.22 -8.42
N ALA A 402 9.58 -33.39 -9.07
CA ALA A 402 10.28 -34.55 -8.55
C ALA A 402 11.81 -34.34 -8.58
N ASP A 403 12.32 -33.76 -9.67
CA ASP A 403 13.72 -33.42 -9.81
C ASP A 403 14.15 -32.39 -8.75
N TYR A 404 13.35 -31.33 -8.53
CA TYR A 404 13.56 -30.30 -7.52
C TYR A 404 13.72 -30.90 -6.11
N ARG A 405 12.83 -31.84 -5.74
CA ARG A 405 12.90 -32.54 -4.44
C ARG A 405 14.12 -33.44 -4.29
N SER A 406 14.69 -33.90 -5.40
CA SER A 406 15.85 -34.79 -5.42
C SER A 406 17.18 -34.06 -5.58
N ALA A 407 17.16 -32.76 -5.87
CA ALA A 407 18.35 -31.95 -6.02
C ALA A 407 19.04 -31.76 -4.66
N ASP A 408 20.33 -32.10 -4.61
CA ASP A 408 21.14 -32.05 -3.39
C ASP A 408 21.81 -30.67 -3.17
N ASP A 409 21.74 -29.77 -4.15
CA ASP A 409 22.40 -28.46 -4.11
C ASP A 409 21.46 -27.30 -4.48
N GLU A 410 21.71 -26.16 -3.84
CA GLU A 410 20.89 -24.95 -3.98
C GLU A 410 20.94 -24.33 -5.39
N ALA A 411 22.05 -24.50 -6.12
CA ALA A 411 22.14 -23.96 -7.48
C ALA A 411 21.24 -24.75 -8.45
N SER A 412 21.22 -26.07 -8.34
CA SER A 412 20.29 -26.93 -9.09
C SER A 412 18.84 -26.65 -8.70
N LYS A 413 18.54 -26.49 -7.40
CA LYS A 413 17.20 -26.10 -6.94
C LYS A 413 16.77 -24.76 -7.52
N ALA A 414 17.62 -23.74 -7.50
CA ALA A 414 17.31 -22.44 -8.06
C ALA A 414 16.95 -22.53 -9.55
N VAL A 415 17.77 -23.22 -10.35
CA VAL A 415 17.49 -23.43 -11.78
C VAL A 415 16.19 -24.20 -12.01
N LEU A 416 15.94 -25.25 -11.22
CA LEU A 416 14.70 -26.03 -11.31
C LEU A 416 13.49 -25.21 -10.90
N HIS A 417 13.62 -24.38 -9.87
CA HIS A 417 12.56 -23.49 -9.42
C HIS A 417 12.17 -22.51 -10.53
N ASP A 418 13.16 -21.80 -11.12
CA ASP A 418 12.91 -20.87 -12.23
C ASP A 418 12.25 -21.58 -13.43
N THR A 419 12.68 -22.82 -13.71
CA THR A 419 12.08 -23.64 -14.78
C THR A 419 10.64 -24.02 -14.45
N ILE A 420 10.34 -24.39 -13.20
CA ILE A 420 8.99 -24.71 -12.75
C ILE A 420 8.09 -23.48 -12.83
N THR A 421 8.56 -22.31 -12.36
CA THR A 421 7.84 -21.04 -12.43
C THR A 421 7.49 -20.68 -13.87
N ALA A 422 8.47 -20.70 -14.78
CA ALA A 422 8.22 -20.43 -16.20
C ALA A 422 7.22 -21.42 -16.81
N THR A 423 7.36 -22.71 -16.51
CA THR A 423 6.43 -23.74 -17.02
C THR A 423 5.03 -23.57 -16.43
N ALA A 424 4.90 -23.16 -15.16
CA ALA A 424 3.61 -22.89 -14.54
C ALA A 424 2.90 -21.70 -15.19
N LEU A 425 3.65 -20.64 -15.53
CA LEU A 425 3.14 -19.49 -16.29
C LEU A 425 2.65 -19.87 -17.69
N ASP A 426 3.40 -20.71 -18.40
CA ASP A 426 3.00 -21.21 -19.73
C ASP A 426 1.67 -21.98 -19.65
N VAL A 427 1.46 -22.78 -18.60
CA VAL A 427 0.24 -23.57 -18.41
C VAL A 427 -0.99 -22.70 -18.14
N VAL A 428 -0.83 -21.56 -17.46
CA VAL A 428 -1.97 -20.70 -17.09
C VAL A 428 -2.33 -19.68 -18.15
N TYR A 429 -1.44 -19.38 -19.10
CA TYR A 429 -1.71 -18.36 -20.11
C TYR A 429 -3.00 -18.65 -20.87
N PRO A 430 -3.97 -17.72 -20.95
CA PRO A 430 -5.31 -18.02 -21.42
C PRO A 430 -5.31 -18.24 -22.94
N ASP A 431 -5.32 -19.50 -23.34
CA ASP A 431 -5.39 -19.93 -24.72
C ASP A 431 -6.33 -21.14 -24.86
N ASP A 432 -6.43 -21.71 -26.07
CA ASP A 432 -7.29 -22.87 -26.32
C ASP A 432 -6.88 -24.12 -25.50
N ILE A 433 -5.64 -24.16 -24.98
CA ILE A 433 -5.08 -25.30 -24.25
C ILE A 433 -5.41 -25.18 -22.76
N SER A 434 -5.31 -23.98 -22.18
CA SER A 434 -5.58 -23.71 -20.77
C SER A 434 -7.04 -23.36 -20.46
N ALA A 435 -7.89 -23.15 -21.49
CA ALA A 435 -9.30 -22.78 -21.33
C ALA A 435 -10.06 -23.58 -20.24
N PRO A 436 -9.91 -24.91 -20.09
CA PRO A 436 -10.59 -25.66 -19.03
C PRO A 436 -10.22 -25.28 -17.59
N LEU A 437 -9.04 -24.66 -17.38
CA LEU A 437 -8.63 -24.14 -16.08
C LEU A 437 -9.37 -22.84 -15.72
N HIS A 438 -9.76 -22.07 -16.74
CA HIS A 438 -10.35 -20.73 -16.62
C HIS A 438 -11.88 -20.71 -16.67
N GLU A 439 -12.52 -21.86 -16.85
CA GLU A 439 -13.97 -21.96 -16.85
C GLU A 439 -14.53 -21.60 -15.46
N PRO A 440 -15.49 -20.64 -15.35
CA PRO A 440 -16.07 -20.26 -14.07
C PRO A 440 -16.72 -21.42 -13.31
N ASP A 441 -17.17 -22.46 -14.02
CA ASP A 441 -17.76 -23.68 -13.51
C ASP A 441 -16.79 -24.88 -13.51
N ALA A 442 -15.49 -24.63 -13.70
CA ALA A 442 -14.45 -25.65 -13.59
C ALA A 442 -14.58 -26.37 -12.24
N PRO A 443 -14.34 -27.70 -12.19
CA PRO A 443 -14.30 -28.41 -10.92
C PRO A 443 -13.36 -27.73 -9.93
N LEU A 444 -13.75 -27.66 -8.64
CA LEU A 444 -12.95 -27.02 -7.59
C LEU A 444 -11.47 -27.42 -7.57
N ARG A 445 -11.16 -28.67 -7.95
CA ARG A 445 -9.77 -29.15 -8.06
C ARG A 445 -8.97 -28.49 -9.18
N LEU A 446 -9.61 -28.12 -10.30
CA LEU A 446 -8.97 -27.36 -11.38
C LEU A 446 -8.84 -25.89 -11.01
N GLN A 447 -9.83 -25.30 -10.33
CA GLN A 447 -9.72 -23.93 -9.79
C GLN A 447 -8.54 -23.82 -8.80
N ALA A 448 -8.46 -24.73 -7.82
CA ALA A 448 -7.35 -24.77 -6.88
C ALA A 448 -5.99 -25.07 -7.56
N LEU A 449 -6.00 -25.80 -8.68
CA LEU A 449 -4.79 -26.03 -9.48
C LEU A 449 -4.36 -24.76 -10.21
N LEU A 450 -5.30 -24.03 -10.83
CA LEU A 450 -5.06 -22.73 -11.47
C LEU A 450 -4.47 -21.73 -10.47
N GLU A 451 -5.08 -21.60 -9.28
CA GLU A 451 -4.57 -20.75 -8.20
C GLU A 451 -3.11 -21.10 -7.85
N LEU A 452 -2.79 -22.39 -7.62
CA LEU A 452 -1.43 -22.82 -7.27
C LEU A 452 -0.43 -22.60 -8.42
N LEU A 453 -0.85 -22.79 -9.67
CA LEU A 453 0.00 -22.50 -10.84
C LEU A 453 0.28 -21.01 -10.94
N LEU A 454 -0.72 -20.16 -10.71
CA LEU A 454 -0.56 -18.71 -10.70
C LEU A 454 0.33 -18.26 -9.55
N ILE A 455 0.19 -18.81 -8.33
CA ILE A 455 1.06 -18.47 -7.19
C ILE A 455 2.52 -18.83 -7.49
N VAL A 456 2.77 -20.07 -7.95
CA VAL A 456 4.12 -20.54 -8.32
C VAL A 456 4.68 -19.76 -9.52
N GLY A 457 3.81 -19.32 -10.42
CA GLY A 457 4.15 -18.51 -11.60
C GLY A 457 4.42 -17.03 -11.28
N SER A 458 3.73 -16.45 -10.29
CA SER A 458 3.71 -15.00 -10.01
C SER A 458 4.85 -14.59 -9.08
N ARG A 459 6.07 -15.07 -9.32
CA ARG A 459 7.23 -14.69 -8.51
C ARG A 459 7.61 -13.22 -8.78
N SER A 460 7.83 -12.47 -7.69
CA SER A 460 8.40 -11.11 -7.60
C SER A 460 8.54 -10.35 -8.94
N GLY A 461 7.46 -9.66 -9.34
CA GLY A 461 7.51 -8.60 -10.35
C GLY A 461 7.09 -8.95 -11.78
N ALA A 462 6.67 -10.20 -12.06
CA ALA A 462 6.12 -10.53 -13.37
C ALA A 462 4.67 -9.99 -13.51
N ALA A 463 4.54 -8.74 -13.98
CA ALA A 463 3.27 -8.11 -14.33
C ALA A 463 2.67 -8.76 -15.60
N GLY A 464 2.05 -9.92 -15.43
CA GLY A 464 1.16 -10.51 -16.43
C GLY A 464 -0.25 -9.94 -16.30
N PRO A 465 -1.10 -10.05 -17.35
CA PRO A 465 -2.52 -9.73 -17.21
C PRO A 465 -3.18 -10.64 -16.16
N GLN A 466 -2.71 -11.88 -16.01
CA GLN A 466 -3.14 -12.79 -14.96
C GLN A 466 -2.11 -12.82 -13.83
N MET A 467 -2.56 -12.65 -12.59
CA MET A 467 -1.70 -12.75 -11.43
C MET A 467 -2.38 -13.53 -10.30
N GLY A 468 -1.58 -14.32 -9.60
CA GLY A 468 -1.97 -14.94 -8.33
C GLY A 468 -1.58 -14.07 -7.15
N ILE A 469 -1.79 -14.61 -5.96
CA ILE A 469 -1.11 -14.13 -4.76
C ILE A 469 0.39 -14.34 -4.95
N LEU A 470 1.18 -13.30 -4.73
CA LEU A 470 2.62 -13.31 -4.87
C LEU A 470 3.23 -14.23 -3.79
N ASP A 471 4.10 -15.12 -4.23
CA ASP A 471 4.90 -15.93 -3.32
C ASP A 471 6.02 -15.10 -2.70
N SER A 472 6.40 -15.43 -1.46
CA SER A 472 7.42 -14.72 -0.67
C SER A 472 7.14 -13.21 -0.49
N HIS A 473 5.87 -12.84 -0.46
CA HIS A 473 5.40 -11.45 -0.28
C HIS A 473 4.53 -11.31 0.96
N GLY A 474 4.59 -10.16 1.62
CA GLY A 474 3.76 -9.83 2.78
C GLY A 474 2.42 -9.21 2.36
N TYR A 475 1.32 -9.71 2.93
CA TYR A 475 -0.01 -9.10 2.80
C TYR A 475 -0.58 -8.77 4.17
N ALA A 476 -1.21 -7.60 4.29
CA ALA A 476 -1.98 -7.26 5.47
C ALA A 476 -3.36 -7.93 5.40
N VAL A 477 -3.79 -8.60 6.46
CA VAL A 477 -5.20 -8.99 6.60
C VAL A 477 -5.93 -7.84 7.27
N LEU A 478 -6.89 -7.25 6.55
CA LEU A 478 -7.65 -6.09 7.02
C LEU A 478 -8.95 -6.48 7.71
N ASP A 479 -9.61 -7.54 7.24
CA ASP A 479 -10.89 -8.01 7.76
C ASP A 479 -11.10 -9.50 7.42
N ALA A 480 -11.98 -10.16 8.17
CA ALA A 480 -12.43 -11.51 7.88
C ALA A 480 -13.92 -11.69 8.20
N SER A 481 -14.69 -12.09 7.19
CA SER A 481 -16.10 -12.43 7.33
C SER A 481 -16.28 -13.94 7.39
N LEU A 482 -16.51 -14.47 8.59
CA LEU A 482 -16.75 -15.90 8.80
C LEU A 482 -18.25 -16.19 8.73
N LEU A 483 -18.65 -16.96 7.71
CA LEU A 483 -20.03 -17.29 7.41
C LEU A 483 -20.25 -18.81 7.47
N ASP A 484 -21.45 -19.26 7.82
CA ASP A 484 -21.84 -20.67 7.75
C ASP A 484 -22.30 -21.09 6.33
N GLU A 485 -22.65 -22.37 6.14
CA GLU A 485 -23.18 -22.88 4.85
C GLU A 485 -24.47 -22.17 4.39
N ALA A 486 -25.19 -21.51 5.31
CA ALA A 486 -26.39 -20.73 5.01
C ALA A 486 -26.07 -19.25 4.70
N GLY A 487 -24.79 -18.85 4.75
CA GLY A 487 -24.33 -17.48 4.58
C GLY A 487 -24.63 -16.58 5.77
N LEU A 488 -24.89 -17.14 6.95
CA LEU A 488 -25.12 -16.37 8.17
C LEU A 488 -23.79 -16.12 8.89
N PRO A 489 -23.58 -14.92 9.47
CA PRO A 489 -22.40 -14.64 10.29
C PRO A 489 -22.25 -15.64 11.43
N VAL A 490 -21.09 -16.26 11.50
CA VAL A 490 -20.70 -17.14 12.61
C VAL A 490 -20.24 -16.25 13.76
N ALA A 491 -21.16 -15.98 14.70
CA ALA A 491 -20.82 -15.24 15.90
C ALA A 491 -19.84 -16.06 16.75
N TRP A 492 -18.56 -15.69 16.70
CA TRP A 492 -17.54 -16.35 17.48
C TRP A 492 -17.50 -15.78 18.90
N ASN A 493 -17.29 -16.67 19.87
CA ASN A 493 -17.01 -16.30 21.25
C ASN A 493 -15.93 -17.25 21.77
N PRO A 494 -14.83 -16.74 22.35
CA PRO A 494 -13.79 -17.58 22.92
C PRO A 494 -14.31 -18.65 23.91
N ALA A 495 -15.43 -18.39 24.59
CA ALA A 495 -16.06 -19.32 25.52
C ALA A 495 -16.79 -20.50 24.86
N GLN A 496 -17.17 -20.38 23.58
CA GLN A 496 -17.84 -21.43 22.82
C GLN A 496 -16.86 -22.45 22.24
N GLY A 497 -15.56 -22.13 22.24
CA GLY A 497 -14.48 -23.00 21.76
C GLY A 497 -14.54 -23.30 20.27
N ASP A 498 -13.77 -24.30 19.85
CA ASP A 498 -13.55 -24.66 18.44
C ASP A 498 -14.77 -25.26 17.74
N GLU A 499 -15.83 -25.64 18.47
CA GLU A 499 -17.03 -26.24 17.87
C GLU A 499 -17.77 -25.27 16.93
N VAL A 500 -17.76 -23.97 17.25
CA VAL A 500 -18.38 -22.93 16.40
C VAL A 500 -17.60 -22.77 15.09
N LEU A 501 -16.29 -22.94 15.11
CA LEU A 501 -15.44 -22.83 13.92
C LEU A 501 -15.68 -23.98 12.93
N LEU A 502 -16.21 -25.12 13.39
CA LEU A 502 -16.64 -26.21 12.51
C LEU A 502 -17.91 -25.88 11.71
N THR A 503 -18.61 -24.80 12.06
CA THR A 503 -19.79 -24.31 11.31
C THR A 503 -19.41 -23.31 10.22
N VAL A 504 -18.17 -22.82 10.22
CA VAL A 504 -17.66 -21.90 9.20
C VAL A 504 -17.55 -22.65 7.88
N ASP A 505 -18.22 -22.13 6.85
CA ASP A 505 -18.06 -22.56 5.47
C ASP A 505 -16.96 -21.70 4.82
N PRO A 506 -15.79 -22.27 4.52
CA PRO A 506 -14.68 -21.49 3.98
C PRO A 506 -14.87 -21.10 2.51
N PHE A 507 -15.86 -21.67 1.80
CA PHE A 507 -16.19 -21.26 0.44
C PHE A 507 -17.10 -20.04 0.40
N VAL A 508 -17.84 -19.78 1.48
CA VAL A 508 -18.74 -18.63 1.60
C VAL A 508 -18.10 -17.51 2.42
N SER A 509 -17.22 -17.87 3.36
CA SER A 509 -16.43 -16.92 4.16
C SER A 509 -15.38 -16.20 3.30
N GLN A 510 -15.06 -14.97 3.68
CA GLN A 510 -14.13 -14.09 2.96
C GLN A 510 -13.06 -13.53 3.88
N VAL A 511 -11.90 -13.24 3.30
CA VAL A 511 -10.78 -12.54 3.95
C VAL A 511 -10.40 -11.36 3.06
N THR A 512 -10.39 -10.16 3.62
CA THR A 512 -9.95 -8.95 2.94
C THR A 512 -8.47 -8.74 3.20
N LEU A 513 -7.71 -8.62 2.12
CA LEU A 513 -6.27 -8.47 2.13
C LEU A 513 -5.87 -7.14 1.51
N MET A 514 -4.65 -6.71 1.82
CA MET A 514 -4.02 -5.57 1.18
C MET A 514 -2.56 -5.87 0.84
N ASN A 515 -2.22 -5.67 -0.42
CA ASN A 515 -0.86 -5.68 -0.91
C ASN A 515 -0.21 -4.31 -0.62
N PRO A 516 0.92 -4.24 0.12
CA PRO A 516 1.56 -2.97 0.45
C PRO A 516 2.07 -2.21 -0.78
N HIS A 517 2.14 -2.81 -1.98
CA HIS A 517 2.45 -2.09 -3.22
C HIS A 517 1.29 -1.23 -3.76
N HIS A 518 0.10 -1.27 -3.16
CA HIS A 518 -1.11 -0.63 -3.72
C HIS A 518 -1.44 -1.05 -5.17
N THR A 519 -1.00 -2.24 -5.56
CA THR A 519 -1.23 -2.83 -6.87
C THR A 519 -1.08 -4.35 -6.78
N ASN A 520 -1.15 -5.03 -7.91
CA ASN A 520 -0.97 -6.47 -8.07
C ASN A 520 -1.99 -7.29 -7.29
N GLU A 521 -3.26 -6.89 -7.38
CA GLU A 521 -4.36 -7.70 -6.89
C GLU A 521 -4.43 -9.03 -7.66
N PRO A 522 -4.76 -10.16 -6.99
CA PRO A 522 -4.94 -11.43 -7.66
C PRO A 522 -6.07 -11.35 -8.69
N ASP A 523 -5.70 -11.59 -9.94
CA ASP A 523 -6.59 -11.65 -11.08
C ASP A 523 -6.31 -12.93 -11.86
N PRO A 524 -6.89 -14.07 -11.45
CA PRO A 524 -6.64 -15.34 -12.11
C PRO A 524 -7.15 -15.39 -13.55
N HIS A 525 -7.92 -14.39 -14.00
CA HIS A 525 -8.61 -14.41 -15.28
C HIS A 525 -8.22 -13.27 -16.24
N GLY A 526 -7.38 -12.32 -15.83
CA GLY A 526 -6.92 -11.23 -16.69
C GLY A 526 -7.97 -10.17 -16.97
N ARG A 527 -8.86 -9.92 -16.01
CA ARG A 527 -9.96 -8.94 -16.08
C ARG A 527 -9.67 -7.62 -15.35
N GLY A 528 -8.53 -7.51 -14.69
CA GLY A 528 -8.18 -6.45 -13.74
C GLY A 528 -8.72 -6.72 -12.32
N PRO A 529 -8.49 -5.75 -11.41
CA PRO A 529 -9.05 -5.72 -10.06
C PRO A 529 -10.53 -6.08 -10.01
N ALA A 530 -10.93 -6.87 -9.00
CA ALA A 530 -12.30 -7.38 -8.90
C ALA A 530 -13.33 -6.26 -8.64
N ASP A 531 -12.93 -5.18 -7.98
CA ASP A 531 -13.75 -4.00 -7.71
C ASP A 531 -13.58 -2.88 -8.74
N GLY A 532 -12.63 -3.05 -9.68
CA GLY A 532 -12.32 -2.10 -10.74
C GLY A 532 -11.31 -1.00 -10.37
N VAL A 533 -10.68 -1.06 -9.19
CA VAL A 533 -9.66 -0.11 -8.72
C VAL A 533 -8.41 -0.91 -8.38
N ASP A 534 -7.24 -0.55 -8.93
CA ASP A 534 -5.97 -1.18 -8.54
C ASP A 534 -5.41 -0.40 -7.35
N ASP A 535 -5.87 -0.74 -6.15
CA ASP A 535 -5.41 -0.14 -4.88
C ASP A 535 -4.72 -1.18 -3.97
N GLY A 536 -4.54 -2.40 -4.49
CA GLY A 536 -3.91 -3.50 -3.78
C GLY A 536 -4.82 -4.16 -2.75
N ARG A 537 -6.07 -3.71 -2.59
CA ARG A 537 -7.05 -4.29 -1.66
C ARG A 537 -7.95 -5.28 -2.40
N PHE A 538 -8.07 -6.49 -1.87
CA PHE A 538 -8.88 -7.51 -2.52
C PHE A 538 -9.46 -8.52 -1.52
N ASP A 539 -10.59 -9.11 -1.91
CA ASP A 539 -11.24 -10.17 -1.14
C ASP A 539 -10.93 -11.53 -1.75
N VAL A 540 -10.56 -12.49 -0.90
CA VAL A 540 -10.47 -13.91 -1.27
C VAL A 540 -11.41 -14.74 -0.42
N SER A 541 -11.85 -15.89 -0.95
CA SER A 541 -12.52 -16.87 -0.08
C SER A 541 -11.56 -17.34 1.02
N LEU A 542 -12.08 -17.68 2.19
CA LEU A 542 -11.27 -18.25 3.28
C LEU A 542 -10.56 -19.54 2.82
N ASP A 543 -11.21 -20.32 1.97
CA ASP A 543 -10.64 -21.52 1.35
C ASP A 543 -9.43 -21.19 0.45
N THR A 544 -9.52 -20.14 -0.38
CA THR A 544 -8.39 -19.60 -1.16
C THR A 544 -7.30 -19.08 -0.22
N PHE A 545 -7.64 -18.31 0.82
CA PHE A 545 -6.68 -17.81 1.80
C PHE A 545 -5.87 -18.95 2.44
N LEU A 546 -6.54 -19.98 2.96
CA LEU A 546 -5.88 -21.14 3.60
C LEU A 546 -5.02 -21.97 2.62
N ARG A 547 -5.29 -21.90 1.31
CA ARG A 547 -4.47 -22.53 0.26
C ARG A 547 -3.28 -21.69 -0.17
N SER A 548 -3.44 -20.39 -0.20
CA SER A 548 -2.45 -19.47 -0.76
C SER A 548 -1.42 -19.06 0.28
N PHE A 549 -1.83 -18.86 1.52
CA PHE A 549 -0.94 -18.45 2.59
C PHE A 549 -0.45 -19.65 3.41
N THR A 550 0.79 -19.55 3.87
CA THR A 550 1.48 -20.60 4.63
C THR A 550 1.79 -20.15 6.05
N HIS A 551 2.01 -18.86 6.24
CA HIS A 551 2.20 -18.22 7.53
C HIS A 551 1.13 -17.17 7.75
N VAL A 552 0.61 -17.11 8.97
CA VAL A 552 -0.29 -16.05 9.44
C VAL A 552 0.22 -15.64 10.81
N THR A 553 0.77 -14.43 10.87
CA THR A 553 1.25 -13.86 12.12
C THR A 553 0.13 -13.06 12.74
N HIS A 554 -0.30 -13.38 13.95
CA HIS A 554 -1.28 -12.59 14.70
C HIS A 554 -0.65 -11.98 15.93
N MET A 555 -0.86 -10.68 16.12
CA MET A 555 -0.52 -10.00 17.37
C MET A 555 -1.77 -9.84 18.21
N ASP A 556 -1.76 -10.30 19.45
CA ASP A 556 -2.85 -10.04 20.40
C ASP A 556 -2.40 -8.93 21.37
N ALA A 557 -2.83 -7.70 21.16
CA ALA A 557 -2.48 -6.56 22.02
C ALA A 557 -3.38 -6.45 23.26
N SER A 558 -4.11 -7.52 23.62
CA SER A 558 -4.71 -7.67 24.95
C SER A 558 -3.73 -8.16 26.03
N GLN A 559 -2.49 -8.50 25.66
CA GLN A 559 -1.37 -8.79 26.56
C GLN A 559 -0.53 -7.53 26.84
#